data_AF-A0A6N2EI63-F1
#
_entry.id   AF-A0A6N2EI63-F1
#
_cell.length_a   1.000
_cell.length_b   1.000
_cell.length_c   1.000
_cell.angle_alpha   90.00
_cell.angle_beta   90.00
_cell.angle_gamma   90.00
#
_symmetry.space_group_name_H-M   'P 1'
#
loop_
_entity.id
_entity.type
_entity.pdbx_description
1 polymer ?
#
loop_
_entity_poly.entity_id
_entity_poly.type
_entity_poly.pdbx_seq_one_letter_code
_entity_poly.pdbx_strand_id
1 'polypeptide(L)'
;MNILNVFRESIVAAKGNPLIFVPMLAAFVLSALVGLIFTGSAIPMMGRFTGEQFAASPEQALAGAGAAVGAFMMVSMISSFVSFLAHGMTVGMADSALKGQPVTLKSGWERLVARIVPLVIATAVVLAIVTVGMILLVLPGLVAAFFLMFTLVAVMLDSLPAGKALGRSFQTVKKNLGAAFITVLVILGLAFLVMVLNFALVFIPVLGVILSGILFTIYAAFITVFLVRVYHNLDVQTDTSPEMEV
;
A
#
# COMPACT_ATOMS: atom_id res chain seq x y z
N MET A 1 10.01 -9.53 -20.36
CA MET A 1 8.64 -9.50 -19.79
C MET A 1 7.67 -8.78 -20.74
N ASN A 2 6.53 -9.38 -21.10
CA ASN A 2 5.46 -8.71 -21.85
C ASN A 2 4.46 -8.09 -20.86
N ILE A 3 4.52 -6.77 -20.66
CA ILE A 3 3.72 -6.06 -19.65
C ILE A 3 2.21 -6.16 -19.89
N LEU A 4 1.77 -6.24 -21.15
CA LEU A 4 0.35 -6.34 -21.50
C LEU A 4 -0.23 -7.68 -21.06
N ASN A 5 0.52 -8.77 -21.24
CA ASN A 5 0.10 -10.09 -20.75
C ASN A 5 0.05 -10.12 -19.23
N VAL A 6 1.08 -9.61 -18.55
CA VAL A 6 1.12 -9.49 -17.08
C VAL A 6 -0.07 -8.71 -16.55
N PHE A 7 -0.39 -7.57 -17.17
CA PHE A 7 -1.54 -6.75 -16.81
C PHE A 7 -2.86 -7.49 -17.04
N ARG A 8 -3.03 -8.16 -18.19
CA ARG A 8 -4.22 -8.95 -18.52
C ARG A 8 -4.45 -10.09 -17.53
N GLU A 9 -3.41 -10.85 -17.22
CA GLU A 9 -3.47 -11.95 -16.25
C GLU A 9 -3.81 -11.44 -14.85
N SER A 10 -3.28 -10.27 -14.46
CA SER A 10 -3.62 -9.63 -13.18
C SER A 10 -5.10 -9.24 -13.13
N ILE A 11 -5.66 -8.72 -14.23
CA ILE A 11 -7.11 -8.45 -14.35
C ILE A 11 -7.92 -9.74 -14.25
N VAL A 12 -7.51 -10.80 -14.95
CA VAL A 12 -8.22 -12.09 -14.93
C VAL A 12 -8.22 -12.68 -13.52
N ALA A 13 -7.08 -12.68 -12.84
CA ALA A 13 -6.96 -13.18 -11.47
C ALA A 13 -7.81 -12.36 -10.49
N ALA A 14 -7.77 -11.03 -10.58
CA ALA A 14 -8.55 -10.14 -9.73
C ALA A 14 -10.06 -10.28 -9.97
N LYS A 15 -10.51 -10.35 -11.23
CA LYS A 15 -11.92 -10.54 -11.59
C LYS A 15 -12.45 -11.92 -11.21
N GLY A 16 -11.64 -12.96 -11.43
CA GLY A 16 -11.99 -14.34 -11.08
C GLY A 16 -12.04 -14.59 -9.58
N ASN A 17 -11.40 -13.74 -8.77
CA ASN A 17 -11.32 -13.91 -7.33
C ASN A 17 -11.58 -12.59 -6.57
N PRO A 18 -12.84 -12.13 -6.49
CA PRO A 18 -13.20 -10.90 -5.78
C PRO A 18 -12.81 -10.88 -4.30
N LEU A 19 -12.61 -12.06 -3.68
CA LEU A 19 -12.16 -12.18 -2.29
C LEU A 19 -10.81 -11.51 -2.03
N ILE A 20 -9.94 -11.33 -3.04
CA ILE A 20 -8.64 -10.64 -2.90
C ILE A 20 -8.81 -9.19 -2.43
N PHE A 21 -9.93 -8.55 -2.72
CA PHE A 21 -10.19 -7.16 -2.33
C PHE A 21 -10.64 -7.02 -0.86
N VAL A 22 -11.13 -8.11 -0.25
CA VAL A 22 -11.75 -8.09 1.08
C VAL A 22 -10.79 -7.61 2.18
N PRO A 23 -9.51 -8.04 2.28
CA PRO A 23 -8.63 -7.56 3.33
C PRO A 23 -8.46 -6.04 3.33
N MET A 24 -8.26 -5.47 2.14
CA MET A 24 -8.09 -4.03 1.95
C MET A 24 -9.38 -3.26 2.23
N LEU A 25 -10.53 -3.78 1.79
CA LEU A 25 -11.84 -3.17 2.08
C LEU A 25 -12.17 -3.24 3.58
N ALA A 26 -11.86 -4.35 4.25
CA ALA A 26 -11.99 -4.48 5.69
C ALA A 26 -11.09 -3.49 6.43
N ALA A 27 -9.84 -3.34 5.98
CA ALA A 27 -8.92 -2.33 6.52
C ALA A 27 -9.48 -0.91 6.35
N PHE A 28 -9.98 -0.58 5.17
CA PHE A 28 -10.61 0.72 4.91
C PHE A 28 -11.80 0.98 5.84
N VAL A 29 -12.72 0.02 5.98
CA VAL A 29 -13.88 0.16 6.88
C VAL A 29 -13.42 0.37 8.32
N LEU A 30 -12.45 -0.42 8.80
CA LEU A 30 -11.92 -0.26 10.14
C LEU A 30 -11.26 1.11 10.33
N SER A 31 -10.43 1.55 9.39
CA SER A 31 -9.80 2.87 9.38
C SER A 31 -10.82 4.01 9.35
N ALA A 32 -11.89 3.87 8.58
CA ALA A 32 -12.97 4.85 8.52
C ALA A 32 -13.73 4.92 9.86
N LEU A 33 -14.01 3.79 10.50
CA LEU A 33 -14.63 3.75 11.83
C LEU A 33 -13.75 4.41 12.90
N VAL A 34 -12.45 4.09 12.89
CA VAL A 34 -11.46 4.76 13.77
C VAL A 34 -11.46 6.26 13.47
N GLY A 35 -11.38 6.65 12.20
CA GLY A 35 -11.46 8.06 11.79
C GLY A 35 -12.71 8.76 12.32
N LEU A 36 -13.89 8.14 12.22
CA LEU A 36 -15.14 8.72 12.73
C LEU A 36 -15.12 8.95 14.25
N ILE A 37 -14.51 8.04 15.02
CA ILE A 37 -14.40 8.20 16.48
C ILE A 37 -13.55 9.43 16.83
N PHE A 38 -12.40 9.59 16.19
CA PHE A 38 -11.45 10.67 16.47
C PHE A 38 -11.83 12.01 15.82
N THR A 39 -12.30 11.99 14.57
CA THR A 39 -12.75 13.19 13.86
C THR A 39 -14.09 13.69 14.39
N GLY A 40 -15.02 12.78 14.74
CA GLY A 40 -16.31 13.12 15.36
C GLY A 40 -16.17 13.77 16.74
N SER A 41 -15.07 13.51 17.45
CA SER A 41 -14.73 14.16 18.71
C SER A 41 -13.91 15.45 18.52
N ALA A 42 -13.06 15.54 17.49
CA ALA A 42 -12.20 16.70 17.23
C ALA A 42 -12.92 17.88 16.54
N ILE A 43 -13.85 17.64 15.59
CA ILE A 43 -14.52 18.73 14.85
C ILE A 43 -15.37 19.63 15.76
N PRO A 44 -16.22 19.09 16.67
CA PRO A 44 -16.97 19.94 17.60
C PRO A 44 -16.07 20.73 18.56
N MET A 45 -14.87 20.22 18.85
CA MET A 45 -13.88 20.92 19.67
C MET A 45 -13.26 22.10 18.90
N MET A 46 -12.93 21.93 17.60
CA MET A 46 -12.40 23.03 16.77
C MET A 46 -13.46 24.04 16.34
N GLY A 47 -14.69 23.60 16.06
CA GLY A 47 -15.80 24.48 15.66
C GLY A 47 -16.32 25.40 16.78
N ARG A 48 -15.85 25.19 18.02
CA ARG A 48 -16.11 26.06 19.17
C ARG A 48 -15.15 27.22 19.30
N PHE A 49 -14.14 27.34 18.44
CA PHE A 49 -13.21 28.46 18.47
C PHE A 49 -13.52 29.42 17.31
N THR A 50 -14.15 30.55 17.62
CA THR A 50 -14.22 31.70 16.70
C THR A 50 -12.87 32.42 16.67
N GLY A 51 -12.61 33.24 15.64
CA GLY A 51 -11.37 34.04 15.56
C GLY A 51 -11.15 34.94 16.79
N GLU A 52 -12.23 35.39 17.43
CA GLU A 52 -12.19 36.17 18.68
C GLU A 52 -11.75 35.33 19.89
N GLN A 53 -12.18 34.06 19.98
CA GLN A 53 -11.77 33.15 21.05
C GLN A 53 -10.32 32.66 20.88
N PHE A 54 -9.85 32.51 19.64
CA PHE A 54 -8.44 32.28 19.34
C PHE A 54 -7.55 33.41 19.86
N ALA A 55 -7.98 34.66 19.69
CA ALA A 55 -7.26 35.84 20.17
C ALA A 55 -7.34 36.02 21.70
N ALA A 56 -8.47 35.66 22.30
CA ALA A 56 -8.69 35.81 23.75
C ALA A 56 -7.93 34.78 24.61
N SER A 57 -7.68 33.57 24.08
CA SER A 57 -6.92 32.52 24.79
C SER A 57 -6.01 31.73 23.85
N PRO A 58 -4.85 32.30 23.45
CA PRO A 58 -3.91 31.65 22.53
C PRO A 58 -3.40 30.29 23.03
N GLU A 59 -3.26 30.13 24.34
CA GLU A 59 -2.80 28.88 24.96
C GLU A 59 -3.81 27.73 24.78
N GLN A 60 -5.10 28.00 24.96
CA GLN A 60 -6.16 26.99 24.78
C GLN A 60 -6.33 26.63 23.29
N ALA A 61 -6.20 27.63 22.42
CA ALA A 61 -6.17 27.43 20.97
C ALA A 61 -5.00 26.52 20.54
N LEU A 62 -3.80 26.78 21.05
CA LEU A 62 -2.62 25.96 20.76
C LEU A 62 -2.76 24.54 21.31
N ALA A 63 -3.30 24.39 22.52
CA ALA A 63 -3.59 23.08 23.12
C ALA A 63 -4.63 22.29 22.31
N GLY A 64 -5.70 22.95 21.83
CA GLY A 64 -6.71 22.33 20.97
C GLY A 64 -6.16 21.91 19.61
N ALA A 65 -5.33 22.75 18.98
CA ALA A 65 -4.63 22.40 17.74
C ALA A 65 -3.66 21.23 17.94
N GLY A 66 -2.90 21.23 19.04
CA GLY A 66 -2.01 20.14 19.40
C GLY A 66 -2.75 18.81 19.62
N ALA A 67 -3.90 18.85 20.30
CA ALA A 67 -4.76 17.69 20.50
C ALA A 67 -5.33 17.16 19.17
N ALA A 68 -5.76 18.05 18.27
CA ALA A 68 -6.28 17.67 16.95
C ALA A 68 -5.19 17.03 16.06
N VAL A 69 -3.99 17.61 16.05
CA VAL A 69 -2.83 17.03 15.35
C VAL A 69 -2.46 15.67 15.94
N GLY A 70 -2.43 15.56 17.27
CA GLY A 70 -2.15 14.29 17.96
C GLY A 70 -3.18 13.20 17.62
N ALA A 71 -4.47 13.54 17.63
CA ALA A 71 -5.55 12.65 17.23
C ALA A 71 -5.41 12.21 15.77
N PHE A 72 -5.15 13.14 14.85
CA PHE A 72 -4.93 12.83 13.44
C PHE A 72 -3.73 11.89 13.21
N MET A 73 -2.62 12.14 13.90
CA MET A 73 -1.43 11.29 13.84
C MET A 73 -1.72 9.88 14.36
N MET A 74 -2.46 9.77 15.47
CA MET A 74 -2.86 8.47 16.03
C MET A 74 -3.74 7.68 15.04
N VAL A 75 -4.78 8.31 14.48
CA VAL A 75 -5.64 7.69 13.46
C VAL A 75 -4.84 7.23 12.25
N SER A 76 -3.90 8.07 11.79
CA SER A 76 -3.05 7.77 10.63
C SER A 76 -2.12 6.59 10.91
N MET A 77 -1.53 6.51 12.11
CA MET A 77 -0.68 5.39 12.51
C MET A 77 -1.47 4.07 12.58
N ILE A 78 -2.63 4.07 13.25
CA ILE A 78 -3.49 2.88 13.35
C ILE A 78 -3.94 2.44 11.96
N SER A 79 -4.40 3.38 11.13
CA SER A 79 -4.90 3.08 9.79
C SER A 79 -3.80 2.55 8.87
N SER A 80 -2.60 3.12 8.95
CA SER A 80 -1.45 2.63 8.19
C SER A 80 -1.10 1.21 8.60
N PHE A 81 -1.04 0.96 9.92
CA PHE A 81 -0.75 -0.38 10.45
C PHE A 81 -1.76 -1.44 9.96
N VAL A 82 -3.06 -1.14 10.05
CA VAL A 82 -4.11 -2.03 9.56
C VAL A 82 -4.01 -2.25 8.05
N SER A 83 -3.76 -1.19 7.28
CA SER A 83 -3.57 -1.26 5.82
C SER A 83 -2.37 -2.14 5.44
N PHE A 84 -1.28 -2.10 6.19
CA PHE A 84 -0.11 -2.97 5.96
C PHE A 84 -0.41 -4.45 6.20
N LEU A 85 -1.18 -4.78 7.25
CA LEU A 85 -1.60 -6.15 7.50
C LEU A 85 -2.51 -6.65 6.37
N ALA A 86 -3.46 -5.81 5.93
CA ALA A 86 -4.30 -6.11 4.78
C ALA A 86 -3.48 -6.29 3.49
N HIS A 87 -2.41 -5.52 3.30
CA HIS A 87 -1.49 -5.70 2.18
C HIS A 87 -0.81 -7.06 2.20
N GLY A 88 -0.21 -7.47 3.33
CA GLY A 88 0.41 -8.79 3.46
C GLY A 88 -0.57 -9.94 3.17
N MET A 89 -1.79 -9.85 3.70
CA MET A 89 -2.86 -10.80 3.43
C MET A 89 -3.22 -10.86 1.93
N THR A 90 -3.36 -9.68 1.31
CA THR A 90 -3.69 -9.53 -0.12
C THR A 90 -2.59 -10.13 -1.01
N VAL A 91 -1.31 -9.97 -0.65
CA VAL A 91 -0.19 -10.60 -1.38
C VAL A 91 -0.32 -12.13 -1.40
N GLY A 92 -0.59 -12.75 -0.24
CA GLY A 92 -0.77 -14.21 -0.16
C GLY A 92 -1.97 -14.72 -0.94
N MET A 93 -3.07 -13.97 -0.93
CA MET A 93 -4.28 -14.28 -1.71
C MET A 93 -4.07 -14.10 -3.21
N ALA A 94 -3.38 -13.03 -3.62
CA ALA A 94 -3.03 -12.76 -5.01
C ALA A 94 -2.15 -13.87 -5.60
N ASP A 95 -1.16 -14.35 -4.84
CA ASP A 95 -0.31 -15.47 -5.25
C ASP A 95 -1.13 -16.76 -5.48
N SER A 96 -2.07 -17.05 -4.58
CA SER A 96 -2.97 -18.21 -4.71
C SER A 96 -3.82 -18.09 -5.99
N ALA A 97 -4.40 -16.91 -6.23
CA ALA A 97 -5.20 -16.62 -7.42
C ALA A 97 -4.43 -16.79 -8.72
N LEU A 98 -3.20 -16.28 -8.78
CA LEU A 98 -2.34 -16.34 -9.96
C LEU A 98 -1.84 -17.76 -10.25
N LYS A 99 -1.80 -18.63 -9.22
CA LYS A 99 -1.50 -20.06 -9.36
C LYS A 99 -2.74 -20.91 -9.66
N GLY A 100 -3.93 -20.30 -9.79
CA GLY A 100 -5.19 -21.03 -9.96
C GLY A 100 -5.62 -21.83 -8.73
N GLN A 101 -5.06 -21.52 -7.55
CA GLN A 101 -5.41 -22.15 -6.29
C GLN A 101 -6.64 -21.49 -5.67
N PRO A 102 -7.42 -22.20 -4.83
CA PRO A 102 -8.56 -21.62 -4.14
C PRO A 102 -8.16 -20.40 -3.29
N VAL A 103 -8.79 -19.26 -3.55
CA VAL A 103 -8.59 -18.04 -2.79
C VAL A 103 -9.52 -18.04 -1.58
N THR A 104 -8.95 -18.05 -0.37
CA THR A 104 -9.72 -18.00 0.88
C THR A 104 -9.15 -16.96 1.82
N LEU A 105 -9.99 -16.38 2.68
CA LEU A 105 -9.53 -15.48 3.74
C LEU A 105 -8.65 -16.21 4.75
N LYS A 106 -8.96 -17.48 5.03
CA LYS A 106 -8.20 -18.31 5.97
C LYS A 106 -6.75 -18.48 5.50
N SER A 107 -6.54 -18.86 4.23
CA SER A 107 -5.18 -19.05 3.70
C SER A 107 -4.39 -17.74 3.63
N GLY A 108 -5.05 -16.61 3.32
CA GLY A 108 -4.44 -15.29 3.41
C GLY A 108 -4.00 -14.93 4.83
N TRP A 109 -4.85 -15.21 5.82
CA TRP A 109 -4.59 -14.92 7.23
C TRP A 109 -3.45 -15.76 7.80
N GLU A 110 -3.44 -17.06 7.53
CA GLU A 110 -2.40 -17.98 7.97
C GLU A 110 -1.02 -17.57 7.41
N ARG A 111 -0.95 -17.19 6.13
CA ARG A 111 0.28 -16.68 5.52
C ARG A 111 0.73 -15.36 6.15
N LEU A 112 -0.19 -14.44 6.43
CA LEU A 112 0.12 -13.18 7.10
C LEU A 112 0.70 -13.43 8.50
N VAL A 113 0.03 -14.23 9.33
CA VAL A 113 0.45 -14.49 10.72
C VAL A 113 1.83 -15.17 10.76
N ALA A 114 2.08 -16.12 9.87
CA ALA A 114 3.39 -16.78 9.75
C ALA A 114 4.54 -15.84 9.37
N ARG A 115 4.24 -14.64 8.86
CA ARG A 115 5.20 -13.66 8.36
C ARG A 115 5.02 -12.26 8.98
N ILE A 116 4.21 -12.12 10.03
CA ILE A 116 3.86 -10.80 10.57
C ILE A 116 5.09 -10.04 11.10
N VAL A 117 6.00 -10.73 11.79
CA VAL A 117 7.23 -10.13 12.34
C VAL A 117 8.14 -9.61 11.22
N PRO A 118 8.57 -10.43 10.23
CA PRO A 118 9.40 -9.92 9.14
C PRO A 118 8.66 -8.89 8.28
N LEU A 119 7.33 -8.99 8.12
CA LEU A 119 6.53 -8.02 7.36
C LEU A 119 6.52 -6.65 8.04
N VAL A 120 6.29 -6.59 9.35
CA VAL A 120 6.29 -5.33 10.12
C VAL A 120 7.67 -4.69 10.10
N ILE A 121 8.73 -5.47 10.32
CA ILE A 121 10.11 -4.94 10.28
C ILE A 121 10.44 -4.43 8.88
N ALA A 122 10.15 -5.19 7.82
CA ALA A 122 10.43 -4.78 6.46
C ALA A 122 9.66 -3.50 6.09
N THR A 123 8.38 -3.42 6.45
CA THR A 123 7.55 -2.24 6.23
C THR A 123 8.12 -1.02 6.94
N ALA A 124 8.47 -1.14 8.22
CA ALA A 124 9.04 -0.04 8.98
C ALA A 124 10.36 0.46 8.38
N VAL A 125 11.23 -0.46 7.95
CA VAL A 125 12.51 -0.09 7.32
C VAL A 125 12.29 0.55 5.95
N VAL A 126 11.40 0.01 5.10
CA VAL A 126 11.07 0.61 3.80
C VAL A 126 10.48 2.01 3.98
N LEU A 127 9.54 2.18 4.91
CA LEU A 127 8.97 3.49 5.23
C LEU A 127 10.04 4.48 5.71
N ALA A 128 10.92 4.07 6.61
CA ALA A 128 11.99 4.93 7.11
C ALA A 128 12.92 5.36 5.96
N ILE A 129 13.37 4.43 5.12
CA ILE A 129 14.26 4.72 3.99
C ILE A 129 13.58 5.66 3.00
N VAL A 130 12.35 5.35 2.58
CA VAL A 130 11.61 6.17 1.60
C VAL A 130 11.32 7.55 2.19
N THR A 131 10.85 7.64 3.43
CA THR A 131 10.53 8.92 4.09
C THR A 131 11.76 9.80 4.25
N VAL A 132 12.87 9.24 4.76
CA VAL A 132 14.15 9.98 4.87
C VAL A 132 14.62 10.43 3.49
N GLY A 133 14.53 9.55 2.49
CA GLY A 133 14.84 9.90 1.10
C GLY A 133 14.00 11.09 0.62
N MET A 134 12.67 11.03 0.81
CA MET A 134 11.75 12.10 0.41
C MET A 134 12.00 13.42 1.13
N ILE A 135 12.38 13.39 2.42
CA ILE A 135 12.70 14.58 3.22
C ILE A 135 14.01 15.21 2.76
N LEU A 136 15.05 14.41 2.50
CA LEU A 136 16.37 14.93 2.11
C LEU A 136 16.28 15.58 0.73
N LEU A 137 15.83 14.81 -0.27
CA LEU A 137 15.64 15.25 -1.65
C LEU A 137 14.62 14.28 -2.28
N VAL A 138 13.51 14.78 -2.82
CA VAL A 138 12.41 13.96 -3.35
C VAL A 138 12.90 12.83 -4.29
N LEU A 139 13.94 13.10 -5.11
CA LEU A 139 14.50 12.12 -6.04
C LEU A 139 15.08 10.86 -5.34
N PRO A 140 15.99 10.95 -4.36
CA PRO A 140 16.40 9.81 -3.53
C PRO A 140 15.26 8.97 -2.95
N GLY A 141 14.18 9.61 -2.46
CA GLY A 141 13.00 8.90 -1.96
C GLY A 141 12.30 8.07 -3.03
N LEU A 142 12.12 8.63 -4.23
CA LEU A 142 11.55 7.93 -5.37
C LEU A 142 12.44 6.78 -5.87
N VAL A 143 13.76 6.99 -5.89
CA VAL A 143 14.73 5.94 -6.24
C VAL A 143 14.66 4.79 -5.24
N ALA A 144 14.61 5.09 -3.94
CA ALA A 144 14.46 4.06 -2.91
C ALA A 144 13.14 3.29 -3.06
N ALA A 145 12.02 3.98 -3.28
CA ALA A 145 10.72 3.36 -3.50
C ALA A 145 10.73 2.45 -4.74
N PHE A 146 11.41 2.88 -5.81
CA PHE A 146 11.59 2.07 -7.02
C PHE A 146 12.33 0.76 -6.74
N PHE A 147 13.47 0.81 -6.05
CA PHE A 147 14.25 -0.41 -5.75
C PHE A 147 13.60 -1.31 -4.68
N LEU A 148 12.77 -0.76 -3.80
CA LEU A 148 12.14 -1.48 -2.67
C LEU A 148 10.68 -1.89 -2.93
N MET A 149 10.16 -1.66 -4.15
CA MET A 149 8.75 -1.93 -4.50
C MET A 149 8.31 -3.38 -4.31
N PHE A 150 9.24 -4.35 -4.34
CA PHE A 150 8.94 -5.78 -4.17
C PHE A 150 9.28 -6.31 -2.77
N THR A 151 9.71 -5.48 -1.82
CA THR A 151 10.17 -5.97 -0.51
C THR A 151 9.07 -6.75 0.23
N LEU A 152 7.84 -6.23 0.28
CA LEU A 152 6.74 -6.92 0.97
C LEU A 152 6.31 -8.19 0.23
N VAL A 153 6.38 -8.19 -1.11
CA VAL A 153 6.14 -9.37 -1.93
C VAL A 153 7.17 -10.46 -1.60
N ALA A 154 8.46 -10.11 -1.54
CA ALA A 154 9.54 -11.04 -1.20
C ALA A 154 9.41 -11.60 0.25
N VAL A 155 8.98 -10.79 1.23
CA VAL A 155 8.70 -11.30 2.59
C VAL A 155 7.61 -12.39 2.55
N MET A 156 6.52 -12.12 1.83
CA MET A 156 5.34 -12.98 1.84
C MET A 156 5.48 -14.23 0.97
N LEU A 157 6.12 -14.11 -0.20
CA LEU A 157 6.22 -15.20 -1.18
C LEU A 157 7.46 -16.06 -0.95
N ASP A 158 8.60 -15.42 -0.77
CA ASP A 158 9.88 -16.13 -0.62
C ASP A 158 10.17 -16.48 0.84
N SER A 159 9.28 -16.10 1.76
CA SER A 159 9.42 -16.34 3.20
C SER A 159 10.72 -15.78 3.79
N LEU A 160 11.22 -14.69 3.21
CA LEU A 160 12.49 -14.09 3.61
C LEU A 160 12.34 -13.23 4.87
N PRO A 161 13.34 -13.21 5.76
CA PRO A 161 13.42 -12.21 6.82
C PRO A 161 13.59 -10.81 6.21
N ALA A 162 13.17 -9.78 6.96
CA ALA A 162 13.11 -8.39 6.48
C ALA A 162 14.37 -7.94 5.72
N GLY A 163 15.56 -8.05 6.34
CA GLY A 163 16.81 -7.60 5.70
C GLY A 163 17.11 -8.32 4.37
N LYS A 164 16.84 -9.63 4.28
CA LYS A 164 17.02 -10.38 3.03
C LYS A 164 15.99 -9.99 1.98
N ALA A 165 14.75 -9.68 2.38
CA ALA A 165 13.70 -9.24 1.46
C ALA A 165 13.99 -7.86 0.83
N LEU A 166 14.61 -6.93 1.59
CA LEU A 166 15.09 -5.66 1.03
C LEU A 166 16.15 -5.91 -0.04
N GLY A 167 17.16 -6.73 0.28
CA GLY A 167 18.21 -7.10 -0.66
C GLY A 167 17.66 -7.81 -1.90
N ARG A 168 16.70 -8.72 -1.73
CA ARG A 168 16.02 -9.43 -2.82
C ARG A 168 15.30 -8.45 -3.74
N SER A 169 14.49 -7.54 -3.20
CA SER A 169 13.81 -6.50 -4.01
C SER A 169 14.81 -5.66 -4.81
N PHE A 170 15.87 -5.18 -4.15
CA PHE A 170 16.90 -4.37 -4.80
C PHE A 170 17.56 -5.12 -5.96
N GLN A 171 17.93 -6.39 -5.74
CA GLN A 171 18.55 -7.22 -6.77
C GLN A 171 17.57 -7.52 -7.92
N THR A 172 16.31 -7.84 -7.62
CA THR A 172 15.28 -8.12 -8.62
C THR A 172 15.07 -6.91 -9.53
N VAL A 173 14.97 -5.70 -8.96
CA VAL A 173 14.85 -4.45 -9.74
C VAL A 173 16.13 -4.15 -10.52
N LYS A 174 17.31 -4.26 -9.89
CA LYS A 174 18.61 -3.99 -10.53
C LYS A 174 18.87 -4.89 -11.74
N LYS A 175 18.52 -6.18 -11.66
CA LYS A 175 18.67 -7.13 -12.77
C LYS A 175 17.67 -6.86 -13.90
N ASN A 176 16.54 -6.22 -13.59
CA ASN A 176 15.40 -6.05 -14.50
C ASN A 176 14.98 -4.58 -14.66
N LEU A 177 15.94 -3.65 -14.72
CA LEU A 177 15.66 -2.20 -14.66
C LEU A 177 14.60 -1.74 -15.66
N GLY A 178 14.70 -2.14 -16.93
CA GLY A 178 13.73 -1.75 -17.95
C GLY A 178 12.32 -2.27 -17.66
N ALA A 179 12.19 -3.53 -17.26
CA ALA A 179 10.91 -4.14 -16.92
C ALA A 179 10.29 -3.56 -15.64
N ALA A 180 11.12 -3.30 -14.62
CA ALA A 180 10.69 -2.64 -13.39
C ALA A 180 10.26 -1.19 -13.66
N PHE A 181 11.00 -0.46 -14.50
CA PHE A 181 10.65 0.92 -14.86
C PHE A 181 9.31 0.98 -15.61
N ILE A 182 9.10 0.10 -16.59
CA ILE A 182 7.81 -0.02 -17.27
C ILE A 182 6.68 -0.36 -16.28
N THR A 183 6.95 -1.22 -15.29
CA THR A 183 5.98 -1.54 -14.24
C THR A 183 5.55 -0.28 -13.48
N VAL A 184 6.50 0.57 -13.08
CA VAL A 184 6.18 1.85 -12.43
C VAL A 184 5.39 2.77 -13.34
N LEU A 185 5.72 2.86 -14.64
CA LEU A 185 4.93 3.66 -15.58
C LEU A 185 3.47 3.19 -15.69
N VAL A 186 3.23 1.88 -15.68
CA VAL A 186 1.85 1.34 -15.66
C VAL A 186 1.15 1.69 -14.35
N ILE A 187 1.82 1.55 -13.20
CA ILE A 187 1.26 1.93 -11.90
C ILE A 187 0.90 3.42 -11.88
N LEU A 188 1.78 4.29 -12.37
CA LEU A 188 1.52 5.73 -12.46
C LEU A 188 0.36 6.06 -13.42
N GLY A 189 0.27 5.37 -14.56
CA GLY A 189 -0.85 5.52 -15.49
C GLY A 189 -2.19 5.14 -14.86
N LEU A 190 -2.23 4.04 -14.10
CA LEU A 190 -3.43 3.64 -13.35
C LEU A 190 -3.75 4.62 -12.22
N ALA A 191 -2.72 5.10 -11.50
CA ALA A 191 -2.89 6.11 -10.45
C ALA A 191 -3.50 7.40 -11.02
N PHE A 192 -3.07 7.82 -12.21
CA PHE A 192 -3.62 8.98 -12.90
C PHE A 192 -5.11 8.78 -13.22
N LEU A 193 -5.51 7.61 -13.74
CA LEU A 193 -6.93 7.31 -13.97
C LEU A 193 -7.76 7.35 -12.68
N VAL A 194 -7.23 6.79 -11.60
CA VAL A 194 -7.88 6.83 -10.28
C VAL A 194 -8.02 8.27 -9.80
N MET A 195 -7.00 9.11 -9.99
CA MET A 195 -7.03 10.54 -9.63
C MET A 195 -8.10 11.30 -10.40
N VAL A 196 -8.23 11.06 -11.72
CA VAL A 196 -9.27 11.69 -12.56
C VAL A 196 -10.68 11.26 -12.12
N LEU A 197 -10.89 9.97 -11.84
CA LEU A 197 -12.16 9.48 -11.30
C LEU A 197 -12.46 10.08 -9.93
N ASN A 198 -11.44 10.19 -9.08
CA ASN A 198 -11.56 10.75 -7.74
C ASN A 198 -11.97 12.23 -7.78
N PHE A 199 -11.45 13.00 -8.74
CA PHE A 199 -11.80 14.42 -8.90
C PHE A 199 -13.32 14.65 -8.99
N ALA A 200 -14.04 13.79 -9.71
CA ALA A 200 -15.51 13.87 -9.79
C ALA A 200 -16.20 13.56 -8.46
N LEU A 201 -15.64 12.63 -7.67
CA LEU A 201 -16.22 12.20 -6.38
C LEU A 201 -16.11 13.28 -5.31
N VAL A 202 -15.11 14.16 -5.38
CA VAL A 202 -14.92 15.25 -4.39
C VAL A 202 -16.09 16.24 -4.38
N PHE A 203 -16.84 16.37 -5.48
CA PHE A 203 -18.02 17.23 -5.55
C PHE A 203 -19.26 16.61 -4.87
N ILE A 204 -19.23 15.31 -4.61
CA ILE A 204 -20.26 14.64 -3.82
C ILE A 204 -19.86 14.81 -2.34
N PRO A 205 -20.76 15.21 -1.43
CA PRO A 205 -20.45 15.40 -0.01
C PRO A 205 -19.95 14.14 0.73
N VAL A 206 -20.55 13.75 1.85
CA VAL A 206 -20.10 12.58 2.64
C VAL A 206 -19.93 11.31 1.79
N LEU A 207 -20.81 11.09 0.81
CA LEU A 207 -20.70 9.94 -0.11
C LEU A 207 -19.43 9.98 -0.98
N GLY A 208 -18.97 11.16 -1.38
CA GLY A 208 -17.75 11.31 -2.17
C GLY A 208 -16.52 10.78 -1.46
N VAL A 209 -16.41 11.04 -0.15
CA VAL A 209 -15.30 10.55 0.70
C VAL A 209 -15.31 9.03 0.80
N ILE A 210 -16.48 8.42 1.00
CA ILE A 210 -16.62 6.96 1.11
C ILE A 210 -16.26 6.29 -0.22
N LEU A 211 -16.83 6.78 -1.33
CA LEU A 211 -16.55 6.25 -2.67
C LEU A 211 -15.08 6.42 -3.05
N SER A 212 -14.47 7.54 -2.67
CA SER A 212 -13.04 7.80 -2.85
C SER A 212 -12.19 6.76 -2.13
N GLY A 213 -12.50 6.49 -0.86
CA GLY A 213 -11.82 5.46 -0.08
C GLY A 213 -11.92 4.09 -0.73
N ILE A 214 -13.13 3.66 -1.10
CA ILE A 214 -13.36 2.38 -1.79
C ILE A 214 -12.55 2.31 -3.09
N LEU A 215 -12.55 3.37 -3.91
CA LEU A 215 -11.81 3.42 -5.16
C LEU A 215 -10.29 3.25 -4.93
N PHE A 216 -9.72 3.97 -3.96
CA PHE A 216 -8.29 3.85 -3.62
C PHE A 216 -7.95 2.46 -3.08
N THR A 217 -8.85 1.86 -2.30
CA THR A 217 -8.67 0.52 -1.75
C THR A 217 -8.70 -0.56 -2.84
N ILE A 218 -9.63 -0.46 -3.79
CA ILE A 218 -9.69 -1.34 -4.96
C ILE A 218 -8.42 -1.19 -5.80
N TYR A 219 -7.98 0.05 -6.02
CA TYR A 219 -6.73 0.33 -6.72
C TYR A 219 -5.54 -0.31 -6.01
N ALA A 220 -5.37 -0.10 -4.70
CA ALA A 220 -4.26 -0.66 -3.92
C ALA A 220 -4.24 -2.21 -3.93
N ALA A 221 -5.41 -2.83 -3.78
CA ALA A 221 -5.54 -4.28 -3.90
C ALA A 221 -5.14 -4.78 -5.30
N PHE A 222 -5.60 -4.10 -6.36
CA PHE A 222 -5.23 -4.46 -7.73
C PHE A 222 -3.74 -4.29 -8.00
N ILE A 223 -3.12 -3.18 -7.54
CA ILE A 223 -1.68 -2.98 -7.63
C ILE A 223 -0.92 -4.10 -6.91
N THR A 224 -1.44 -4.59 -5.79
CA THR A 224 -0.86 -5.73 -5.09
C THR A 224 -0.86 -6.99 -5.97
N VAL A 225 -1.98 -7.32 -6.62
CA VAL A 225 -2.05 -8.45 -7.57
C VAL A 225 -1.06 -8.28 -8.72
N PHE A 226 -1.04 -7.08 -9.30
CA PHE A 226 -0.15 -6.74 -10.40
C PHE A 226 1.33 -6.88 -10.01
N LEU A 227 1.73 -6.36 -8.85
CA LEU A 227 3.09 -6.49 -8.33
C LEU A 227 3.48 -7.94 -8.08
N VAL A 228 2.59 -8.76 -7.53
CA VAL A 228 2.84 -10.20 -7.35
C VAL A 228 3.07 -10.88 -8.70
N ARG A 229 2.27 -10.57 -9.73
CA ARG A 229 2.45 -11.17 -11.06
C ARG A 229 3.74 -10.70 -11.73
N VAL A 230 4.07 -9.42 -11.61
CA VAL A 230 5.36 -8.88 -12.10
C VAL A 230 6.51 -9.59 -11.40
N TYR A 231 6.46 -9.70 -10.07
CA TYR A 231 7.49 -10.36 -9.27
C TYR A 231 7.77 -11.79 -9.76
N HIS A 232 6.72 -12.60 -9.91
CA HIS A 232 6.83 -13.95 -10.48
C HIS A 232 7.51 -13.97 -11.87
N ASN A 233 7.20 -13.00 -12.74
CA ASN A 233 7.80 -12.94 -14.08
C ASN A 233 9.28 -12.49 -14.05
N LEU A 234 9.67 -11.66 -13.09
CA LEU A 234 11.04 -11.17 -12.96
C LEU A 234 11.94 -12.19 -12.27
N ASP A 235 11.42 -12.98 -11.33
CA ASP A 235 12.17 -14.02 -10.64
C ASP A 235 12.48 -15.21 -11.54
N VAL A 236 11.51 -15.67 -12.35
CA VAL A 236 11.72 -16.78 -13.30
C VAL A 236 12.82 -16.47 -14.32
N GLN A 237 12.97 -15.20 -14.73
CA GLN A 237 14.05 -14.79 -15.65
C GLN A 237 15.45 -14.82 -14.99
N THR A 238 15.55 -14.86 -13.66
CA THR A 238 16.85 -14.94 -12.97
C THR A 238 17.44 -16.35 -12.90
N ASP A 239 16.62 -17.40 -13.04
CA ASP A 239 17.05 -18.80 -13.06
C ASP A 239 17.46 -19.29 -14.46
N THR A 240 17.18 -18.52 -15.51
CA THR A 240 17.48 -18.88 -16.91
C THR A 240 18.69 -18.14 -17.49
N SER A 241 19.54 -17.51 -16.66
CA SER A 241 20.80 -16.97 -17.15
C SER A 241 21.70 -18.14 -17.54
N PRO A 242 22.24 -18.20 -18.77
CA PRO A 242 22.91 -19.39 -19.27
C PRO A 242 24.09 -19.71 -18.37
N GLU A 243 24.15 -20.96 -17.91
CA GLU A 243 25.39 -21.59 -17.51
C GLU A 243 26.39 -21.29 -18.62
N MET A 244 27.36 -20.42 -18.33
CA MET A 244 28.50 -20.27 -19.22
C MET A 244 29.25 -21.59 -19.13
N GLU A 245 29.02 -22.46 -20.12
CA GLU A 245 29.98 -23.47 -20.50
C GLU A 245 31.33 -22.76 -20.70
N VAL A 246 32.25 -22.96 -19.77
CA VAL A 246 33.69 -22.75 -19.94
C VAL A 246 34.41 -23.95 -19.35
#